data_AF-A0A814V9T5-F1
#
_entry.id   AF-A0A814V9T5-F1
#
_cell.length_a   1.000
_cell.length_b   1.000
_cell.length_c   1.000
_cell.angle_alpha   90.00
_cell.angle_beta   90.00
_cell.angle_gamma   90.00
#
_symmetry.space_group_name_H-M   'P 1'
#
loop_
_entity.id
_entity.type
_entity.pdbx_description
1 polymer ?
#
loop_
_entity_poly.entity_id
_entity_poly.type
_entity_poly.pdbx_seq_one_letter_code
_entity_poly.pdbx_strand_id
1 'polypeptide(L)'
;MSSIVAVVFEYIQAFLILIYYWIKALGSTLFVQKIVKNVENDIILITGAGSGLGRGIAKRFAYYGATVILWDVNEKGNEETKRQILADYPRTKVYSMKVDLCDRNDIYRVAQQVRNEVGDVTMIINNAGVVSGKPLLDIDDVSIQRTFDVNIIAHFWVLKAFLGPMLALNRGHIITIASSAGLFG
;
A
#
# COMPACT_ATOMS: atom_id res chain seq x y z
N MET A 1 1.78 -29.26 -49.32
CA MET A 1 1.81 -30.21 -48.18
C MET A 1 2.71 -29.72 -47.04
N SER A 2 3.74 -28.91 -47.31
CA SER A 2 4.67 -28.37 -46.30
C SER A 2 4.09 -27.31 -45.34
N SER A 3 3.11 -26.50 -45.76
CA SER A 3 2.56 -25.43 -44.91
C SER A 3 1.61 -25.94 -43.81
N ILE A 4 0.80 -26.96 -44.09
CA ILE A 4 -0.16 -27.52 -43.13
C ILE A 4 0.57 -28.22 -41.98
N VAL A 5 1.65 -28.96 -42.29
CA VAL A 5 2.45 -29.64 -41.26
C VAL A 5 3.15 -28.64 -40.34
N ALA A 6 3.66 -27.53 -40.88
CA ALA A 6 4.26 -26.46 -40.08
C ALA A 6 3.25 -25.81 -39.14
N VAL A 7 2.05 -25.48 -39.64
CA VAL A 7 0.96 -24.90 -38.84
C VAL A 7 0.53 -25.86 -37.72
N VAL A 8 0.37 -27.15 -38.01
CA VAL A 8 0.02 -28.16 -37.00
C VAL A 8 1.12 -28.27 -35.94
N PHE A 9 2.39 -28.21 -36.33
CA PHE A 9 3.51 -28.23 -35.39
C PHE A 9 3.53 -27.00 -34.47
N GLU A 10 3.27 -25.80 -35.01
CA GLU A 10 3.15 -24.56 -34.22
C GLU A 10 2.03 -24.65 -33.19
N TYR A 11 0.86 -25.18 -33.56
CA TYR A 11 -0.24 -25.37 -32.62
C TYR A 11 0.09 -26.38 -31.52
N ILE A 12 0.78 -27.48 -31.84
CA ILE A 12 1.24 -28.46 -30.84
C ILE A 12 2.24 -27.80 -29.89
N GLN A 13 3.21 -27.04 -30.40
CA GLN A 13 4.16 -26.31 -29.55
C GLN A 13 3.48 -25.30 -28.63
N ALA A 14 2.55 -24.48 -29.16
CA ALA A 14 1.79 -23.52 -28.37
C ALA A 14 0.98 -24.23 -27.26
N PHE A 15 0.36 -25.36 -27.58
CA PHE A 15 -0.41 -26.16 -26.63
C PHE A 15 0.48 -26.75 -25.51
N LEU A 16 1.66 -27.28 -25.86
CA LEU A 16 2.62 -27.79 -24.88
C LEU A 16 3.16 -26.70 -23.96
N ILE A 17 3.45 -25.51 -24.51
CA ILE A 17 3.85 -24.33 -23.73
C ILE A 17 2.74 -23.92 -22.76
N LEU A 18 1.49 -23.90 -23.21
CA LEU A 18 0.33 -23.57 -22.37
C LEU A 18 0.20 -24.57 -21.22
N ILE A 19 0.29 -25.88 -21.50
CA ILE A 19 0.26 -26.94 -20.48
C ILE A 19 1.40 -26.76 -19.47
N TYR A 20 2.62 -26.47 -19.94
CA TYR A 20 3.77 -26.23 -19.06
C TYR A 20 3.50 -25.06 -18.09
N TYR A 21 2.98 -23.93 -18.58
CA TYR A 21 2.66 -22.79 -17.71
C TYR A 21 1.51 -23.10 -16.75
N TRP A 22 0.51 -23.88 -17.17
CA TRP A 22 -0.56 -24.35 -16.28
C TRP A 22 -0.06 -25.25 -15.16
N ILE A 23 0.80 -26.24 -15.47
CA ILE A 23 1.39 -27.14 -14.48
C ILE A 23 2.29 -26.35 -13.52
N LYS A 24 3.10 -25.41 -14.04
CA LYS A 24 3.95 -24.54 -13.22
C LYS A 24 3.11 -23.67 -12.28
N ALA A 25 2.03 -23.07 -12.79
CA ALA A 25 1.10 -22.28 -11.98
C ALA A 25 0.43 -23.13 -10.90
N LEU A 26 -0.09 -24.30 -11.26
CA LEU A 26 -0.73 -25.24 -10.33
C LEU A 26 0.26 -25.71 -9.26
N GLY A 27 1.46 -26.11 -9.64
CA GLY A 27 2.53 -26.51 -8.71
C GLY A 27 2.93 -25.38 -7.75
N SER A 28 3.07 -24.16 -8.27
CA SER A 28 3.37 -22.99 -7.43
C SER A 28 2.23 -22.66 -6.44
N THR A 29 0.98 -22.94 -6.82
CA THR A 29 -0.18 -22.66 -5.96
C THR A 29 -0.37 -23.73 -4.89
N LEU A 30 -0.07 -24.99 -5.20
CA LEU A 30 -0.27 -26.12 -4.29
C LEU A 30 0.90 -26.35 -3.32
N PHE A 31 2.13 -26.02 -3.70
CA PHE A 31 3.34 -26.40 -2.93
C PHE A 31 4.14 -25.22 -2.37
N VAL A 32 3.82 -23.97 -2.71
CA VAL A 32 4.45 -22.82 -2.06
C VAL A 32 3.66 -22.50 -0.79
N GLN A 33 4.13 -23.00 0.35
CA GLN A 33 3.70 -22.44 1.62
C GLN A 33 4.05 -20.94 1.61
N LYS A 34 3.03 -20.10 1.64
CA LYS A 34 3.20 -18.65 1.67
C LYS A 34 3.83 -18.30 3.02
N ILE A 35 5.14 -18.03 3.03
CA ILE A 35 5.83 -17.59 4.24
C ILE A 35 5.21 -16.26 4.65
N VAL A 36 4.50 -16.26 5.79
CA VAL A 36 3.85 -15.07 6.33
C VAL A 36 4.86 -14.33 7.20
N LYS A 37 5.13 -13.06 6.87
CA LYS A 37 5.96 -12.19 7.71
C LYS A 37 5.25 -11.97 9.06
N ASN A 38 5.95 -12.22 10.17
CA ASN A 38 5.48 -11.79 11.49
C ASN A 38 5.67 -10.26 11.62
N VAL A 39 4.60 -9.57 12.02
CA VAL A 39 4.50 -8.11 12.12
C VAL A 39 4.15 -7.61 13.52
N GLU A 40 4.09 -8.49 14.52
CA GLU A 40 3.69 -8.15 15.89
C GLU A 40 4.55 -7.03 16.51
N ASN A 41 5.85 -7.00 16.16
CA ASN A 41 6.79 -5.97 16.62
C ASN A 41 7.03 -4.84 15.59
N ASP A 42 6.24 -4.78 14.52
CA ASP A 42 6.35 -3.72 13.54
C ASP A 42 5.57 -2.46 13.98
N ILE A 43 6.20 -1.30 13.80
CA ILE A 43 5.55 0.01 13.80
C ILE A 43 5.22 0.33 12.34
N ILE A 44 3.91 0.40 12.03
CA ILE A 44 3.38 0.46 10.67
C ILE A 44 2.66 1.80 10.48
N LEU A 45 3.16 2.60 9.54
CA LEU A 45 2.52 3.83 9.10
C LEU A 45 1.60 3.56 7.92
N ILE A 46 0.35 4.02 8.01
CA ILE A 46 -0.67 3.83 6.97
C ILE A 46 -1.26 5.18 6.60
N THR A 47 -1.07 5.61 5.35
CA THR A 47 -1.69 6.83 4.82
C THR A 47 -3.08 6.54 4.26
N GLY A 48 -4.01 7.48 4.35
CA GLY A 48 -5.40 7.28 3.92
C GLY A 48 -6.15 6.26 4.79
N ALA A 49 -5.76 6.19 6.07
CA ALA A 49 -6.26 5.18 7.01
C ALA A 49 -7.67 5.46 7.53
N GLY A 50 -8.21 6.66 7.29
CA GLY A 50 -9.47 7.10 7.87
C GLY A 50 -10.71 6.44 7.26
N SER A 51 -10.59 5.71 6.16
CA SER A 51 -11.72 5.06 5.48
C SER A 51 -11.31 3.90 4.57
N GLY A 52 -12.30 3.21 3.98
CA GLY A 52 -12.12 2.27 2.88
C GLY A 52 -11.04 1.20 3.10
N LEU A 53 -10.18 1.02 2.08
CA LEU A 53 -9.09 0.05 2.10
C LEU A 53 -8.08 0.34 3.23
N GLY A 54 -7.72 1.61 3.44
CA GLY A 54 -6.76 2.00 4.48
C GLY A 54 -7.23 1.62 5.88
N ARG A 55 -8.51 1.83 6.18
CA ARG A 55 -9.13 1.38 7.44
C ARG A 55 -9.06 -0.15 7.56
N GLY A 56 -9.42 -0.87 6.51
CA GLY A 56 -9.36 -2.33 6.49
C GLY A 56 -7.95 -2.87 6.74
N ILE A 57 -6.95 -2.27 6.08
CA ILE A 57 -5.53 -2.58 6.26
C ILE A 57 -5.12 -2.32 7.71
N ALA A 58 -5.47 -1.17 8.28
CA ALA A 58 -5.15 -0.81 9.66
C ALA A 58 -5.73 -1.80 10.67
N LYS A 59 -7.02 -2.16 10.53
CA LYS A 59 -7.67 -3.18 11.35
C LYS A 59 -6.97 -4.54 11.23
N ARG A 60 -6.54 -4.91 10.02
CA ARG A 60 -5.87 -6.20 9.79
C ARG A 60 -4.49 -6.26 10.42
N PHE A 61 -3.70 -5.19 10.35
CA PHE A 61 -2.40 -5.13 11.02
C PHE A 61 -2.53 -5.08 12.56
N ALA A 62 -3.54 -4.37 13.07
CA ALA A 62 -3.88 -4.40 14.49
C ALA A 62 -4.22 -5.80 14.99
N TYR A 63 -4.99 -6.58 14.21
CA TYR A 63 -5.28 -7.99 14.51
C TYR A 63 -4.02 -8.85 14.64
N TYR A 64 -2.99 -8.56 13.84
CA TYR A 64 -1.69 -9.24 13.90
C TYR A 64 -0.73 -8.68 14.97
N GLY A 65 -1.22 -7.82 15.87
CA GLY A 65 -0.46 -7.30 17.01
C GLY A 65 0.46 -6.13 16.70
N ALA A 66 0.49 -5.63 15.46
CA ALA A 66 1.35 -4.51 15.08
C ALA A 66 0.95 -3.21 15.79
N THR A 67 1.92 -2.30 15.96
CA THR A 67 1.65 -0.90 16.31
C THR A 67 1.27 -0.17 15.03
N VAL A 68 0.13 0.52 15.01
CA VAL A 68 -0.41 1.18 13.82
C VAL A 68 -0.50 2.70 13.99
N ILE A 69 0.06 3.42 13.03
CA ILE A 69 -0.03 4.87 12.91
C ILE A 69 -0.94 5.18 11.71
N LEU A 70 -2.02 5.88 11.98
CA LEU A 70 -3.07 6.23 11.05
C LEU A 70 -2.86 7.67 10.60
N TRP A 71 -2.52 7.87 9.33
CA TRP A 71 -2.43 9.19 8.71
C TRP A 71 -3.60 9.38 7.74
N ASP A 72 -4.30 10.50 7.89
CA ASP A 72 -5.36 10.90 6.97
C ASP A 72 -5.59 12.41 7.07
N VAL A 73 -6.08 13.03 6.01
CA VAL A 73 -6.52 14.43 6.04
C VAL A 73 -7.86 14.57 6.79
N ASN A 74 -8.68 13.51 6.78
CA ASN A 74 -9.94 13.41 7.50
C ASN A 74 -9.73 12.88 8.93
N GLU A 75 -9.48 13.81 9.84
CA GLU A 75 -9.30 13.55 11.27
C GLU A 75 -10.43 12.72 11.89
N LYS A 76 -11.69 13.01 11.56
CA LYS A 76 -12.85 12.26 12.09
C LYS A 76 -12.84 10.81 11.63
N GLY A 77 -12.52 10.57 10.36
CA GLY A 77 -12.38 9.21 9.82
C GLY A 77 -11.23 8.44 10.47
N ASN A 78 -10.14 9.15 10.76
CA ASN A 78 -8.96 8.60 11.43
C ASN A 78 -9.28 8.18 12.88
N GLU A 79 -9.90 9.07 13.66
CA GLU A 79 -10.33 8.77 15.03
C GLU A 79 -11.37 7.64 15.08
N GLU A 80 -12.30 7.61 14.14
CA GLU A 80 -13.27 6.52 14.03
C GLU A 80 -12.58 5.18 13.76
N THR A 81 -11.57 5.15 12.89
CA THR A 81 -10.78 3.94 12.62
C THR A 81 -10.04 3.48 13.87
N LYS A 82 -9.39 4.41 14.59
CA LYS A 82 -8.74 4.11 15.88
C LYS A 82 -9.74 3.54 16.89
N ARG A 83 -10.91 4.16 17.04
CA ARG A 83 -11.98 3.69 17.93
C ARG A 83 -12.41 2.26 17.61
N GLN A 84 -12.61 1.94 16.32
CA GLN A 84 -12.96 0.58 15.90
C GLN A 84 -11.87 -0.43 16.21
N ILE A 85 -10.59 -0.07 15.96
CA ILE A 85 -9.47 -0.94 16.29
C ILE A 85 -9.41 -1.22 17.80
N LEU A 86 -9.55 -0.18 18.64
CA LEU A 86 -9.47 -0.34 20.09
C LEU A 86 -10.69 -1.07 20.68
N ALA A 87 -11.85 -1.00 20.02
CA ALA A 87 -13.02 -1.80 20.40
C ALA A 87 -12.78 -3.30 20.16
N ASP A 88 -12.18 -3.66 19.02
CA ASP A 88 -11.89 -5.05 18.65
C ASP A 88 -10.63 -5.58 19.37
N TYR A 89 -9.63 -4.71 19.59
CA TYR A 89 -8.30 -5.04 20.12
C TYR A 89 -7.82 -3.98 21.15
N PRO A 90 -8.31 -4.03 22.42
CA PRO A 90 -8.06 -2.98 23.41
C PRO A 90 -6.60 -2.76 23.81
N ARG A 91 -5.72 -3.72 23.54
CA ARG A 91 -4.28 -3.65 23.86
C ARG A 91 -3.42 -3.14 22.71
N THR A 92 -3.99 -2.96 21.51
CA THR A 92 -3.23 -2.48 20.36
C THR A 92 -2.80 -1.03 20.56
N LYS A 93 -1.54 -0.74 20.24
CA LYS A 93 -1.05 0.64 20.18
C LYS A 93 -1.47 1.26 18.85
N VAL A 94 -2.37 2.25 18.91
CA VAL A 94 -2.91 2.93 17.73
C VAL A 94 -2.77 4.43 17.90
N TYR A 95 -2.10 5.08 16.95
CA TYR A 95 -1.88 6.52 16.92
C TYR A 95 -2.58 7.10 15.70
N SER A 96 -3.32 8.18 15.88
CA SER A 96 -4.06 8.85 14.81
C SER A 96 -3.52 10.28 14.69
N MET A 97 -3.14 10.66 13.48
CA MET A 97 -2.58 11.99 13.21
C MET A 97 -3.19 12.53 11.92
N LYS A 98 -3.65 13.77 11.97
CA LYS A 98 -4.12 14.47 10.77
C LYS A 98 -2.91 14.94 9.96
N VAL A 99 -2.86 14.58 8.68
CA VAL A 99 -1.79 14.98 7.76
C VAL A 99 -2.36 15.30 6.39
N ASP A 100 -1.99 16.46 5.84
CA ASP A 100 -2.22 16.74 4.42
C ASP A 100 -1.01 16.29 3.60
N LEU A 101 -1.24 15.30 2.74
CA LEU A 101 -0.18 14.77 1.87
C LEU A 101 0.17 15.70 0.71
N CYS A 102 -0.64 16.72 0.44
CA CYS A 102 -0.31 17.76 -0.53
C CYS A 102 0.73 18.75 0.03
N ASP A 103 0.92 18.80 1.35
CA ASP A 103 1.87 19.69 2.01
C ASP A 103 3.08 18.91 2.54
N ARG A 104 4.21 19.09 1.84
CA ARG A 104 5.51 18.52 2.23
C ARG A 104 5.93 18.91 3.65
N ASN A 105 5.69 20.15 4.07
CA ASN A 105 6.09 20.61 5.39
C ASN A 105 5.23 19.96 6.47
N ASP A 106 3.94 19.75 6.20
CA ASP A 106 3.05 19.04 7.11
C ASP A 106 3.48 17.58 7.29
N ILE A 107 3.83 16.88 6.21
CA ILE A 107 4.40 15.52 6.27
C ILE A 107 5.63 15.47 7.18
N TYR A 108 6.59 16.38 7.00
CA TYR A 108 7.82 16.36 7.81
C TYR A 108 7.57 16.75 9.28
N ARG A 109 6.65 17.69 9.52
CA ARG A 109 6.23 18.08 10.87
C ARG A 109 5.61 16.89 11.60
N VAL A 110 4.65 16.20 10.98
CA VAL A 110 3.98 15.05 11.60
C VAL A 110 4.92 13.84 11.65
N ALA A 111 5.83 13.67 10.71
CA ALA A 111 6.87 12.63 10.81
C ALA A 111 7.77 12.82 12.04
N GLN A 112 8.11 14.07 12.38
CA GLN A 112 8.85 14.35 13.62
C GLN A 112 8.00 14.02 14.86
N GLN A 113 6.70 14.31 14.82
CA GLN A 113 5.77 13.93 15.89
C GLN A 113 5.72 12.41 16.08
N VAL A 114 5.61 11.63 14.99
CA VAL A 114 5.66 10.16 15.01
C VAL A 114 6.94 9.65 15.66
N ARG A 115 8.11 10.20 15.29
CA ARG A 115 9.39 9.78 15.88
C ARG A 115 9.43 10.01 17.39
N ASN A 116 8.87 11.13 17.84
CA ASN A 116 8.89 11.50 19.25
C ASN A 116 7.89 10.68 20.10
N GLU A 117 6.70 10.41 19.56
CA GLU A 117 5.59 9.77 20.30
C GLU A 117 5.56 8.24 20.18
N VAL A 118 6.06 7.69 19.07
CA VAL A 118 5.91 6.27 18.72
C VAL A 118 7.26 5.59 18.56
N GLY A 119 8.20 6.23 17.85
CA GLY A 119 9.52 5.72 17.56
C GLY A 119 9.76 5.46 16.07
N ASP A 120 10.70 4.58 15.76
CA ASP A 120 11.12 4.33 14.39
C ASP A 120 10.12 3.46 13.61
N VAL A 121 9.55 4.03 12.55
CA VAL A 121 8.66 3.32 11.64
C VAL A 121 9.44 2.22 10.91
N THR A 122 8.89 1.02 10.90
CA THR A 122 9.49 -0.17 10.28
C THR A 122 8.78 -0.61 9.00
N MET A 123 7.55 -0.11 8.79
CA MET A 123 6.78 -0.35 7.58
C MET A 123 5.97 0.87 7.18
N ILE A 124 5.96 1.18 5.89
CA ILE A 124 5.14 2.25 5.31
C ILE A 124 4.13 1.63 4.34
N ILE A 125 2.88 2.05 4.45
CA ILE A 125 1.81 1.71 3.52
C ILE A 125 1.30 3.01 2.91
N ASN A 126 1.85 3.31 1.74
CA ASN A 126 1.43 4.37 0.84
C ASN A 126 0.10 3.96 0.17
N ASN A 127 -0.99 4.15 0.91
CA ASN A 127 -2.36 3.77 0.53
C ASN A 127 -3.24 4.98 0.15
N ALA A 128 -2.90 6.19 0.60
CA ALA A 128 -3.71 7.36 0.29
C ALA A 128 -3.78 7.54 -1.23
N GLY A 129 -4.99 7.76 -1.73
CA GLY A 129 -5.23 7.91 -3.15
C GLY A 129 -6.48 8.74 -3.41
N VAL A 130 -6.40 9.65 -4.38
CA VAL A 130 -7.54 10.42 -4.90
C VAL A 130 -7.68 10.21 -6.40
N VAL A 131 -8.91 10.28 -6.89
CA VAL A 131 -9.23 10.20 -8.32
C VAL A 131 -10.42 11.12 -8.61
N SER A 132 -10.36 11.89 -9.69
CA SER A 132 -11.46 12.79 -10.09
C SER A 132 -12.61 12.04 -10.76
N GLY A 133 -12.29 10.98 -11.53
CA GLY A 133 -13.25 10.21 -12.33
C GLY A 133 -13.82 10.96 -13.53
N LYS A 134 -13.30 12.14 -13.87
CA LYS A 134 -13.79 12.98 -14.98
C LYS A 134 -12.96 12.80 -16.26
N PRO A 135 -13.54 13.01 -17.46
CA PRO A 135 -12.78 13.17 -18.69
C PRO A 135 -11.73 14.29 -18.58
N LEU A 136 -10.64 14.19 -19.34
CA LEU A 136 -9.51 15.13 -19.28
C LEU A 136 -9.91 16.58 -19.59
N LEU A 137 -10.90 16.81 -20.45
CA LEU A 137 -11.35 18.17 -20.78
C LEU A 137 -12.25 18.78 -19.69
N ASP A 138 -12.75 17.96 -18.76
CA ASP A 138 -13.72 18.36 -17.72
C ASP A 138 -13.10 18.38 -16.31
N ILE A 139 -11.84 17.96 -16.17
CA ILE A 139 -11.10 18.00 -14.91
C ILE A 139 -10.41 19.36 -14.78
N ASP A 140 -10.49 19.95 -13.59
CA ASP A 140 -9.76 21.17 -13.26
C ASP A 140 -8.29 20.88 -12.93
N ASP A 141 -7.42 21.84 -13.24
CA ASP A 141 -5.97 21.73 -13.03
C ASP A 141 -5.60 21.42 -11.57
N VAL A 142 -6.37 21.94 -10.62
CA VAL A 142 -6.15 21.70 -9.18
C VAL A 142 -6.37 20.23 -8.82
N SER A 143 -7.42 19.61 -9.36
CA SER A 143 -7.68 18.17 -9.20
C SER A 143 -6.63 17.30 -9.87
N ILE A 144 -6.09 17.71 -11.03
CA ILE A 144 -4.94 17.04 -11.67
C ILE A 144 -3.75 17.09 -10.71
N GLN A 145 -3.35 18.28 -10.29
CA GLN A 145 -2.19 18.48 -9.42
C GLN A 145 -2.33 17.70 -8.11
N ARG A 146 -3.49 17.78 -7.47
CA ARG A 146 -3.79 17.04 -6.23
C ARG A 146 -3.64 15.53 -6.41
N THR A 147 -4.03 14.98 -7.56
CA THR A 147 -3.87 13.56 -7.87
C THR A 147 -2.40 13.16 -7.89
N PHE A 148 -1.54 13.97 -8.54
CA PHE A 148 -0.10 13.72 -8.54
C PHE A 148 0.53 13.94 -7.16
N ASP A 149 0.12 14.99 -6.45
CA ASP A 149 0.65 15.30 -5.12
C ASP A 149 0.39 14.15 -4.14
N VAL A 150 -0.86 13.68 -4.06
CA VAL A 150 -1.24 12.60 -3.13
C VAL A 150 -0.72 11.25 -3.60
N ASN A 151 -0.96 10.87 -4.85
CA ASN A 151 -0.77 9.48 -5.30
C ASN A 151 0.68 9.17 -5.71
N ILE A 152 1.51 10.19 -5.94
CA ILE A 152 2.88 10.04 -6.46
C ILE A 152 3.88 10.78 -5.59
N ILE A 153 3.78 12.11 -5.51
CA ILE A 153 4.83 12.95 -4.94
C ILE A 153 4.95 12.73 -3.43
N ALA A 154 3.83 12.63 -2.71
CA ALA A 154 3.81 12.40 -1.26
C ALA A 154 4.53 11.12 -0.86
N HIS A 155 4.48 10.06 -1.68
CA HIS A 155 5.17 8.80 -1.39
C HIS A 155 6.68 9.00 -1.22
N PHE A 156 7.28 9.89 -2.02
CA PHE A 156 8.70 10.22 -1.90
C PHE A 156 9.00 11.00 -0.62
N TRP A 157 8.14 11.94 -0.24
CA TRP A 157 8.33 12.74 0.98
C TRP A 157 8.17 11.89 2.24
N VAL A 158 7.14 11.04 2.29
CA VAL A 158 6.95 10.06 3.35
C VAL A 158 8.17 9.15 3.43
N LEU A 159 8.63 8.60 2.31
CA LEU A 159 9.81 7.74 2.30
C LEU A 159 11.04 8.48 2.81
N LYS A 160 11.33 9.69 2.34
CA LYS A 160 12.45 10.51 2.83
C LYS A 160 12.37 10.77 4.34
N ALA A 161 11.16 10.91 4.88
CA ALA A 161 10.95 11.19 6.30
C ALA A 161 11.29 9.99 7.20
N PHE A 162 11.14 8.76 6.72
CA PHE A 162 11.22 7.54 7.55
C PHE A 162 12.30 6.53 7.12
N LEU A 163 12.93 6.70 5.96
CA LEU A 163 13.88 5.73 5.41
C LEU A 163 15.19 5.60 6.21
N GLY A 164 15.66 6.69 6.83
CA GLY A 164 16.95 6.71 7.54
C GLY A 164 17.10 5.59 8.59
N PRO A 165 16.21 5.52 9.60
CA PRO A 165 16.23 4.44 10.60
C PRO A 165 16.07 3.04 10.01
N MET A 166 15.23 2.87 8.98
CA MET A 166 15.06 1.57 8.31
C MET A 166 16.37 1.07 7.69
N LEU A 167 17.15 1.96 7.08
CA LEU A 167 18.47 1.63 6.53
C LEU A 167 19.48 1.31 7.64
N ALA A 168 19.51 2.13 8.70
CA ALA A 168 20.43 1.93 9.82
C ALA A 168 20.19 0.59 10.55
N LEU A 169 18.93 0.17 10.65
CA LEU A 169 18.52 -1.10 11.26
C LEU A 169 18.58 -2.28 10.29
N ASN A 170 18.91 -2.04 9.00
CA ASN A 170 18.80 -3.02 7.92
C ASN A 170 17.44 -3.75 7.92
N ARG A 171 16.37 -3.00 8.22
CA ARG A 171 15.02 -3.52 8.43
C ARG A 171 13.98 -2.47 8.06
N GLY A 172 13.30 -2.71 6.95
CA GLY A 172 12.21 -1.86 6.48
C GLY A 172 11.34 -2.61 5.48
N HIS A 173 10.08 -2.19 5.34
CA HIS A 173 9.19 -2.70 4.29
C HIS A 173 8.31 -1.55 3.78
N ILE A 174 8.27 -1.35 2.47
CA ILE A 174 7.50 -0.27 1.84
C ILE A 174 6.47 -0.91 0.92
N ILE A 175 5.20 -0.60 1.15
CA ILE A 175 4.06 -1.06 0.37
C ILE A 175 3.44 0.18 -0.29
N THR A 176 3.27 0.15 -1.60
CA THR A 176 2.57 1.21 -2.34
C THR A 176 1.36 0.61 -3.02
N ILE A 177 0.19 1.17 -2.73
CA ILE A 177 -1.06 0.77 -3.36
C ILE A 177 -1.12 1.43 -4.73
N ALA A 178 -1.15 0.59 -5.76
CA ALA A 178 -1.35 1.01 -7.14
C ALA A 178 -2.77 0.65 -7.61
N SER A 179 -3.05 0.81 -8.90
CA SER A 179 -4.31 0.44 -9.54
C SER A 179 -4.07 -0.30 -10.84
N SER A 180 -5.00 -1.17 -11.23
CA SER A 180 -5.03 -1.79 -12.57
C SER A 180 -5.12 -0.73 -13.69
N ALA A 181 -5.71 0.44 -13.42
CA ALA A 181 -5.72 1.56 -14.34
C ALA A 181 -4.31 2.02 -14.73
N GLY A 182 -3.33 1.90 -13.83
CA GLY A 182 -1.92 2.20 -14.14
C GLY A 182 -1.28 1.22 -15.12
N LEU A 183 -1.90 0.06 -15.36
CA LEU A 183 -1.44 -0.94 -16.31
C LEU A 183 -2.22 -0.91 -17.62
N PHE A 184 -3.53 -0.65 -17.57
CA PHE A 184 -4.41 -0.80 -18.73
C PHE A 184 -4.90 0.51 -19.35
N GLY A 185 -4.84 1.64 -18.63
CA GLY A 185 -5.46 2.91 -19.04
C GLY A 185 -6.91 2.99 -18.60
#